data_AF-A0A348V2V6-F1
#
_entry.id   AF-A0A348V2V6-F1
#
_cell.length_a   1.000
_cell.length_b   1.000
_cell.length_c   1.000
_cell.angle_alpha   90.00
_cell.angle_beta   90.00
_cell.angle_gamma   90.00
#
_symmetry.space_group_name_H-M   'P 1'
#
loop_
_entity.id
_entity.type
_entity.pdbx_description
1 polymer ?
#
loop_
_entity_poly.entity_id
_entity_poly.type
_entity_poly.pdbx_seq_one_letter_code
_entity_poly.pdbx_strand_id
1 'polypeptide(L)'
;MKTATNFTELRPEQLYWRCPLEAIDYETTAECPACEDIIGQDQALKSLKTGLEIKSRGYNIFITGMVGTGRTTTIKKFLEKIRTTEEIPDYLLYVNNFNKPDEPLLLTLPAGQGRVLKEGLERLINMLR
;
A
#
# COMPACT_ATOMS: atom_id res chain seq x y z
N MET A 1 -45.32 -1.49 -21.64
CA MET A 1 -44.78 -2.41 -20.61
C MET A 1 -45.88 -3.41 -20.26
N LYS A 2 -45.70 -4.71 -20.54
CA LYS A 2 -46.68 -5.74 -20.14
C LYS A 2 -46.50 -5.99 -18.64
N THR A 3 -47.49 -5.59 -17.85
CA THR A 3 -47.54 -5.90 -16.41
C THR A 3 -47.73 -7.40 -16.27
N ALA A 4 -46.79 -8.09 -15.65
CA ALA A 4 -46.95 -9.50 -15.33
C ALA A 4 -48.18 -9.64 -14.40
N THR A 5 -49.18 -10.39 -14.84
CA THR A 5 -50.47 -10.54 -14.14
C THR A 5 -50.45 -11.61 -13.05
N ASN A 6 -49.41 -12.45 -12.99
CA ASN A 6 -49.26 -13.50 -11.99
C ASN A 6 -47.87 -13.42 -11.35
N PHE A 7 -47.83 -13.13 -10.05
CA PHE A 7 -46.62 -13.26 -9.23
C PHE A 7 -46.71 -14.57 -8.43
N THR A 8 -45.63 -15.34 -8.41
CA THR A 8 -45.55 -16.51 -7.53
C THR A 8 -45.50 -16.03 -6.08
N GLU A 9 -46.49 -16.44 -5.27
CA GLU A 9 -46.50 -16.13 -3.84
C GLU A 9 -45.31 -16.82 -3.15
N LEU A 10 -44.55 -16.04 -2.37
CA LEU A 10 -43.45 -16.55 -1.57
C LEU A 10 -44.00 -17.07 -0.24
N ARG A 11 -43.53 -18.26 0.16
CA ARG A 11 -43.81 -18.79 1.49
C ARG A 11 -43.05 -17.99 2.55
N PRO A 12 -43.51 -17.94 3.82
CA PRO A 12 -42.84 -17.19 4.89
C PRO A 12 -41.34 -17.47 5.01
N GLU A 13 -40.91 -18.72 4.77
CA GLU A 13 -39.52 -19.15 4.86
C GLU A 13 -38.64 -18.58 3.73
N GLN A 14 -39.24 -18.11 2.64
CA GLN A 14 -38.55 -17.52 1.49
C GLN A 14 -38.45 -15.99 1.60
N LEU A 15 -39.11 -15.39 2.60
CA LEU A 15 -39.11 -13.95 2.80
C LEU A 15 -37.84 -13.42 3.48
N TYR A 16 -37.03 -14.30 4.05
CA TYR A 16 -35.81 -13.90 4.75
C TYR A 16 -34.72 -14.96 4.62
N TRP A 17 -33.49 -14.48 4.60
CA TRP A 17 -32.32 -15.33 4.72
C TRP A 17 -32.06 -15.63 6.19
N ARG A 18 -31.77 -16.90 6.51
CA ARG A 18 -31.31 -17.32 7.84
C ARG A 18 -29.81 -17.58 7.78
N CYS A 19 -29.06 -16.95 8.66
CA CYS A 19 -27.66 -17.28 8.85
C CYS A 19 -27.55 -18.69 9.47
N PRO A 20 -26.88 -19.65 8.80
CA PRO A 20 -26.61 -20.95 9.40
C PRO A 20 -25.59 -20.77 10.51
N LEU A 21 -26.03 -20.87 11.76
CA LEU A 21 -25.16 -20.66 12.93
C LEU A 21 -24.14 -21.79 13.06
N GLU A 22 -24.42 -22.95 12.47
CA GLU A 22 -23.50 -24.10 12.40
C GLU A 22 -22.24 -23.79 11.58
N ALA A 23 -22.23 -22.70 10.81
CA ALA A 23 -21.08 -22.23 10.05
C ALA A 23 -20.18 -21.26 10.83
N ILE A 24 -20.54 -20.90 12.06
CA ILE A 24 -19.79 -19.97 12.91
C ILE A 24 -19.27 -20.74 14.13
N ASP A 25 -17.95 -20.93 14.19
CA ASP A 25 -17.29 -21.77 15.21
C ASP A 25 -17.14 -21.08 16.59
N TYR A 26 -17.73 -19.90 16.79
CA TYR A 26 -17.52 -19.05 17.96
C TYR A 26 -18.84 -18.59 18.56
N GLU A 27 -18.94 -18.60 19.89
CA GLU A 27 -20.12 -18.07 20.58
C GLU A 27 -20.08 -16.55 20.65
N THR A 28 -18.89 -15.98 20.80
CA THR A 28 -18.69 -14.53 20.89
C THR A 28 -17.61 -14.02 19.94
N THR A 29 -17.72 -12.76 19.51
CA THR A 29 -16.69 -12.14 18.65
C THR A 29 -15.35 -11.95 19.35
N ALA A 30 -15.28 -12.10 20.68
CA ALA A 30 -14.03 -12.05 21.43
C ALA A 30 -13.18 -13.30 21.23
N GLU A 31 -13.79 -14.42 20.87
CA GLU A 31 -13.10 -15.69 20.55
C GLU A 31 -12.60 -15.74 19.10
N CYS A 32 -13.17 -14.91 18.24
CA CYS A 32 -12.81 -14.85 16.83
C CYS A 32 -11.48 -14.11 16.63
N PRO A 33 -10.48 -14.73 15.97
CA PRO A 33 -9.22 -14.05 15.67
C PRO A 33 -9.45 -12.86 14.73
N ALA A 34 -8.68 -11.80 14.94
CA ALA A 34 -8.73 -10.63 14.07
C ALA A 34 -8.39 -11.01 12.62
N CYS A 35 -9.24 -10.61 11.67
CA CYS A 35 -8.98 -10.82 10.26
C CYS A 35 -7.90 -9.82 9.79
N GLU A 36 -6.71 -10.33 9.51
CA GLU A 36 -5.60 -9.54 8.94
C GLU A 36 -5.60 -9.52 7.40
N ASP A 37 -6.57 -10.19 6.81
CA ASP A 37 -6.72 -10.29 5.37
C ASP A 37 -7.58 -9.17 4.79
N ILE A 38 -7.37 -8.96 3.50
CA ILE A 38 -8.06 -7.95 2.73
C ILE A 38 -9.32 -8.61 2.17
N ILE A 39 -10.48 -8.19 2.66
CA ILE A 39 -11.76 -8.82 2.32
C ILE A 39 -12.34 -8.20 1.04
N GLY A 40 -12.70 -9.04 0.06
CA GLY A 40 -13.54 -8.66 -1.09
C GLY A 40 -12.89 -7.72 -2.10
N GLN A 41 -11.56 -7.71 -2.21
CA GLN A 41 -10.81 -6.82 -3.10
C GLN A 41 -9.84 -7.55 -4.05
N ASP A 42 -10.10 -8.82 -4.37
CA ASP A 42 -9.17 -9.68 -5.14
C ASP A 42 -8.72 -9.04 -6.46
N GLN A 43 -9.66 -8.47 -7.21
CA GLN A 43 -9.36 -7.82 -8.48
C GLN A 43 -8.51 -6.55 -8.32
N ALA A 44 -8.74 -5.78 -7.26
CA ALA A 44 -7.96 -4.58 -6.97
C ALA A 44 -6.52 -4.96 -6.59
N LEU A 45 -6.35 -6.01 -5.77
CA LEU A 45 -5.02 -6.52 -5.38
C LEU A 45 -4.25 -7.09 -6.58
N LYS A 46 -4.92 -7.82 -7.46
CA LYS A 46 -4.31 -8.33 -8.70
C LYS A 46 -3.83 -7.19 -9.59
N SER A 47 -4.65 -6.16 -9.78
CA SER A 47 -4.29 -4.98 -10.57
C SER A 47 -3.11 -4.22 -9.97
N LEU A 48 -3.10 -4.06 -8.64
CA LEU A 48 -2.01 -3.43 -7.91
C LEU A 48 -0.70 -4.21 -8.06
N LYS A 49 -0.75 -5.55 -7.94
CA LYS A 49 0.43 -6.41 -8.15
C LYS A 49 1.01 -6.24 -9.55
N THR A 50 0.18 -6.33 -10.58
CA THR A 50 0.62 -6.12 -11.98
C THR A 50 1.20 -4.72 -12.18
N GLY A 51 0.59 -3.68 -11.60
CA GLY A 51 1.13 -2.32 -11.67
C GLY A 51 2.51 -2.17 -11.01
N LEU A 52 2.75 -2.84 -9.88
CA LEU A 52 4.02 -2.80 -9.14
C LEU A 52 5.17 -3.55 -9.84
N GLU A 53 4.84 -4.50 -10.72
CA GLU A 53 5.80 -5.24 -11.55
C GLU A 53 6.35 -4.39 -12.71
N ILE A 54 5.64 -3.31 -13.10
CA ILE A 54 6.09 -2.41 -14.17
C ILE A 54 7.20 -1.48 -13.65
N LYS A 55 8.46 -1.81 -13.95
CA LYS A 55 9.65 -1.00 -13.59
C LYS A 55 10.01 0.02 -14.68
N SER A 56 9.08 0.90 -15.03
CA SER A 56 9.30 1.94 -16.04
C SER A 56 8.97 3.33 -15.51
N ARG A 57 9.79 4.32 -15.85
CA ARG A 57 9.55 5.72 -15.46
C ARG A 57 8.26 6.24 -16.10
N GLY A 58 7.50 7.03 -15.36
CA GLY A 58 6.25 7.62 -15.82
C GLY A 58 5.00 6.77 -15.59
N TYR A 59 5.14 5.56 -15.05
CA TYR A 59 4.00 4.72 -14.65
C TYR A 59 3.61 5.00 -13.21
N ASN A 60 2.37 5.43 -13.01
CA ASN A 60 1.77 5.66 -11.70
C ASN A 60 0.50 4.82 -11.55
N ILE A 61 0.16 4.44 -10.32
CA ILE A 61 -1.07 3.70 -10.01
C ILE A 61 -2.05 4.66 -9.35
N PHE A 62 -3.26 4.76 -9.91
CA PHE A 62 -4.36 5.53 -9.33
C PHE A 62 -5.44 4.60 -8.82
N ILE A 63 -5.97 4.88 -7.62
CA ILE A 63 -6.93 3.99 -6.94
C ILE A 63 -8.19 4.77 -6.60
N THR A 64 -9.34 4.25 -7.04
CA THR A 64 -10.66 4.85 -6.86
C THR A 64 -11.64 3.85 -6.22
N GLY A 65 -12.74 4.37 -5.70
CA GLY A 65 -13.80 3.60 -5.05
C GLY A 65 -14.63 4.46 -4.10
N MET A 66 -15.65 3.86 -3.51
CA MET A 66 -16.52 4.56 -2.57
C MET A 66 -15.76 5.03 -1.32
N VAL A 67 -16.27 6.06 -0.67
CA VAL A 67 -15.76 6.52 0.63
C VAL A 67 -16.12 5.48 1.70
N GLY A 68 -15.26 5.28 2.69
CA GLY A 68 -15.52 4.35 3.81
C GLY A 68 -15.16 2.89 3.55
N THR A 69 -14.67 2.53 2.36
CA THR A 69 -14.31 1.13 2.02
C THR A 69 -12.91 0.71 2.47
N GLY A 70 -12.24 1.50 3.32
CA GLY A 70 -10.93 1.15 3.86
C GLY A 70 -9.77 1.12 2.86
N ARG A 71 -9.94 1.67 1.64
CA ARG A 71 -8.94 1.66 0.54
C ARG A 71 -7.51 1.91 1.01
N THR A 72 -7.27 3.02 1.71
CA THR A 72 -5.94 3.39 2.20
C THR A 72 -5.35 2.33 3.13
N THR A 73 -6.15 1.82 4.06
CA THR A 73 -5.72 0.77 5.00
C THR A 73 -5.38 -0.52 4.27
N THR A 74 -6.23 -0.94 3.34
CA THR A 74 -6.02 -2.10 2.48
C THR A 74 -4.71 -2.01 1.68
N ILE A 75 -4.48 -0.88 1.01
CA ILE A 75 -3.29 -0.68 0.17
C ILE A 75 -2.02 -0.68 1.02
N LYS A 76 -2.04 0.00 2.18
CA LYS A 76 -0.89 0.03 3.10
C LYS A 76 -0.52 -1.38 3.56
N LYS A 77 -1.50 -2.14 4.09
CA LYS A 77 -1.29 -3.53 4.51
C LYS A 77 -0.71 -4.38 3.37
N PHE A 78 -1.21 -4.20 2.15
CA PHE A 78 -0.71 -4.94 0.99
C PHE A 78 0.74 -4.57 0.61
N LEU A 79 1.07 -3.27 0.58
CA LEU A 79 2.43 -2.80 0.28
C LEU A 79 3.43 -3.24 1.34
N GLU A 80 3.03 -3.28 2.61
CA GLU A 80 3.84 -3.81 3.71
C GLU A 80 4.13 -5.30 3.53
N LYS A 81 3.14 -6.11 3.11
CA LYS A 81 3.34 -7.54 2.79
C LYS A 81 4.30 -7.78 1.62
N ILE A 82 4.38 -6.86 0.65
CA ILE A 82 5.28 -6.96 -0.52
C ILE A 82 6.71 -6.48 -0.21
N ARG A 83 6.92 -5.71 0.85
CA ARG A 83 8.18 -5.01 1.16
C ARG A 83 9.36 -5.94 1.55
N THR A 84 9.29 -7.22 1.23
CA THR A 84 10.21 -8.29 1.59
C THR A 84 11.43 -8.42 0.67
N THR A 85 11.56 -7.61 -0.39
CA THR A 85 12.76 -7.60 -1.24
C THR A 85 13.68 -6.44 -0.85
N GLU A 86 14.74 -6.80 -0.13
CA GLU A 86 15.55 -5.96 0.75
C GLU A 86 16.71 -5.26 0.03
N GLU A 87 16.44 -4.25 -0.77
CA GLU A 87 17.45 -3.24 -1.06
C GLU A 87 17.09 -1.95 -0.34
N ILE A 88 17.93 -1.57 0.62
CA ILE A 88 17.82 -0.27 1.28
C ILE A 88 17.99 0.79 0.19
N PRO A 89 17.04 1.71 0.01
CA PRO A 89 17.14 2.73 -1.02
C PRO A 89 18.43 3.54 -0.87
N ASP A 90 18.99 3.95 -2.01
CA ASP A 90 20.10 4.90 -2.03
C ASP A 90 19.76 6.19 -1.28
N TYR A 91 20.77 6.77 -0.65
CA TYR A 91 20.68 8.09 -0.03
C TYR A 91 20.76 9.17 -1.10
N LEU A 92 19.80 10.08 -1.05
CA LEU A 92 19.77 11.31 -1.85
C LEU A 92 20.23 12.47 -0.98
N LEU A 93 21.29 13.17 -1.42
CA LEU A 93 21.91 14.26 -0.68
C LEU A 93 22.02 15.49 -1.58
N TYR A 94 21.67 16.65 -1.03
CA TYR A 94 22.01 17.92 -1.65
C TYR A 94 23.33 18.44 -1.10
N VAL A 95 24.27 18.72 -2.01
CA VAL A 95 25.54 19.35 -1.66
C VAL A 95 25.63 20.72 -2.30
N ASN A 96 26.37 21.62 -1.64
CA ASN A 96 26.60 22.95 -2.17
C ASN A 96 27.34 22.88 -3.51
N ASN A 97 26.89 23.67 -4.47
CA ASN A 97 27.52 23.81 -5.76
C ASN A 97 28.39 25.08 -5.76
N PHE A 98 29.72 24.92 -5.65
CA PHE A 98 30.63 26.06 -5.55
C PHE A 98 30.65 26.95 -6.79
N ASN A 99 30.31 26.42 -7.97
CA ASN A 99 30.23 27.21 -9.20
C ASN A 99 28.92 28.01 -9.28
N LYS A 100 27.85 27.48 -8.70
CA LYS A 100 26.50 28.07 -8.75
C LYS A 100 25.77 27.83 -7.43
N PRO A 101 25.97 28.71 -6.42
CA PRO A 101 25.42 28.49 -5.07
C PRO A 101 23.90 28.32 -4.99
N ASP A 102 23.16 28.90 -5.94
CA ASP A 102 21.69 28.80 -6.01
C ASP A 102 21.19 27.50 -6.68
N GLU A 103 22.10 26.67 -7.21
CA GLU A 103 21.82 25.40 -7.89
C GLU A 103 22.50 24.22 -7.15
N PRO A 104 21.97 23.77 -5.99
CA PRO A 104 22.56 22.66 -5.24
C PRO A 104 22.60 21.37 -6.06
N LEU A 105 23.66 20.58 -5.90
CA LEU A 105 23.84 19.33 -6.64
C LEU A 105 23.18 18.17 -5.88
N LEU A 106 22.42 17.36 -6.60
CA LEU A 106 21.88 16.09 -6.10
C LEU A 106 22.92 14.99 -6.28
N LEU A 107 23.36 14.38 -5.18
CA LEU A 107 24.17 13.17 -5.16
C LEU A 107 23.33 11.98 -4.73
N THR A 108 23.50 10.86 -5.40
CA THR A 108 22.94 9.56 -5.03
C THR A 108 24.06 8.67 -4.51
N LEU A 109 23.92 8.14 -3.31
CA LEU A 109 24.91 7.27 -2.68
C LEU A 109 24.29 5.95 -2.26
N PRO A 110 25.04 4.83 -2.33
CA PRO A 110 24.60 3.58 -1.75
C PRO A 110 24.23 3.71 -0.27
N ALA A 111 23.31 2.85 0.18
CA ALA A 111 22.92 2.77 1.57
C ALA A 111 24.16 2.67 2.51
N GLY A 112 24.24 3.58 3.49
CA GLY A 112 25.29 3.63 4.51
C GLY A 112 26.43 4.60 4.20
N GLN A 113 26.61 4.98 2.93
CA GLN A 113 27.74 5.81 2.50
C GLN A 113 27.57 7.30 2.83
N GLY A 114 26.34 7.78 3.05
CA GLY A 114 26.09 9.19 3.40
C GLY A 114 26.79 9.63 4.70
N ARG A 115 26.86 8.74 5.69
CA ARG A 115 27.57 9.01 6.94
C ARG A 115 29.09 9.12 6.73
N VAL A 116 29.65 8.21 5.94
CA VAL A 116 31.08 8.21 5.60
C VAL A 116 31.47 9.52 4.89
N LEU A 117 30.64 9.97 3.93
CA LEU A 117 30.86 11.23 3.24
C LEU A 117 30.84 12.42 4.20
N LYS A 118 29.87 12.49 5.12
CA LYS A 118 29.77 13.55 6.14
C LYS A 118 31.02 13.62 7.01
N GLU A 119 31.44 12.49 7.57
CA GLU A 119 32.62 12.40 8.45
C GLU A 119 33.92 12.70 7.69
N GLY A 120 34.00 12.35 6.40
CA GLY A 120 35.10 12.74 5.53
C GLY A 120 35.17 14.25 5.31
N LEU A 121 34.03 14.88 5.02
CA LEU A 121 33.95 16.32 4.78
C LEU A 121 34.29 17.13 6.05
N GLU A 122 33.80 16.70 7.21
CA GLU A 122 34.12 17.34 8.50
C GLU A 122 35.62 17.27 8.80
N ARG A 123 36.26 16.12 8.57
CA ARG A 123 37.72 15.99 8.71
C ARG A 123 38.48 16.90 7.76
N LEU A 124 38.07 16.95 6.49
CA LEU A 124 38.68 17.84 5.49
C LEU A 124 38.58 19.30 5.92
N ILE A 125 37.41 19.77 6.34
CA ILE A 125 37.19 21.15 6.79
C ILE A 125 38.08 21.46 8.00
N ASN A 126 38.19 20.53 8.95
CA ASN A 126 39.06 20.70 10.11
C ASN A 126 40.56 20.73 9.75
N MET A 127 40.99 20.01 8.71
CA MET A 127 42.38 20.06 8.23
C MET A 127 42.72 21.33 7.45
N LEU A 128 41.71 21.98 6.86
CA LEU A 128 41.87 23.22 6.10
C LEU A 128 41.74 24.49 6.97
N ARG A 129 41.33 24.34 8.23
CA ARG A 129 41.35 25.39 9.24
C ARG A 129 42.73 25.55 9.86
#